data_AF-A0A120KN76-F1
#
_entry.id   AF-A0A120KN76-F1
#
_cell.length_a   1.000
_cell.length_b   1.000
_cell.length_c   1.000
_cell.angle_alpha   90.00
_cell.angle_beta   90.00
_cell.angle_gamma   90.00
#
_symmetry.space_group_name_H-M   'P 1'
#
loop_
_entity.id
_entity.type
_entity.pdbx_description
1 polymer ?
#
loop_
_entity_poly.entity_id
_entity_poly.type
_entity_poly.pdbx_seq_one_letter_code
_entity_poly.pdbx_strand_id
1 'polypeptide(L)' 'MPNNTQRFILRRTQADAWLIRDNKDGSVVCFVHKGCRAPKKTQAMVNVMLDALNAAVQLQRTKENAQC' A
#
# COMPACT_ATOMS: atom_id res chain seq x y z
N MET A 1 -6.36 -8.71 -19.97
CA MET A 1 -6.71 -8.56 -18.53
C MET A 1 -5.61 -7.71 -17.91
N PRO A 2 -5.88 -6.52 -17.35
CA PRO A 2 -4.80 -5.75 -16.74
C PRO A 2 -4.26 -6.59 -15.58
N ASN A 3 -2.98 -6.96 -15.67
CA ASN A 3 -2.22 -7.48 -14.53
C ASN A 3 -2.38 -6.44 -13.43
N ASN A 4 -3.26 -6.68 -12.46
CA ASN A 4 -3.33 -5.84 -11.28
C ASN A 4 -2.12 -6.20 -10.42
N THR A 5 -0.95 -5.70 -10.84
CA THR A 5 0.38 -6.04 -10.32
C THR A 5 0.62 -5.46 -8.92
N GLN A 6 -0.33 -4.71 -8.36
CA GLN A 6 -0.23 -4.11 -7.05
C GLN A 6 -0.61 -5.13 -5.97
N ARG A 7 0.39 -5.57 -5.21
CA ARG A 7 0.22 -6.48 -4.08
C ARG A 7 -0.46 -5.78 -2.91
N PHE A 8 -0.15 -4.50 -2.70
CA PHE A 8 -0.76 -3.71 -1.64
C PHE A 8 -1.78 -2.73 -2.21
N ILE A 9 -2.91 -2.60 -1.51
CA ILE A 9 -4.00 -1.72 -1.92
C ILE A 9 -4.39 -0.77 -0.78
N LEU A 10 -4.81 0.43 -1.15
CA LEU A 10 -5.37 1.41 -0.23
C LEU A 10 -6.89 1.28 -0.14
N ARG A 11 -7.39 1.23 1.09
CA ARG A 11 -8.81 1.30 1.44
C ARG A 11 -9.06 2.47 2.40
N ARG A 12 -10.28 3.00 2.36
CA ARG A 12 -10.75 4.01 3.31
C ARG A 12 -11.81 3.38 4.21
N THR A 13 -11.70 3.62 5.50
CA THR A 13 -12.68 3.15 6.49
C THR A 13 -13.78 4.21 6.69
N GLN A 14 -14.89 3.82 7.31
CA GLN A 14 -15.99 4.74 7.64
C GLN A 14 -15.57 5.82 8.66
N ALA A 15 -14.51 5.59 9.43
CA ALA A 15 -13.97 6.52 10.42
C ALA A 15 -12.93 7.51 9.85
N ASP A 16 -12.92 7.73 8.53
CA ASP A 16 -11.92 8.54 7.81
C ASP A 16 -10.46 8.10 8.01
N ALA A 17 -10.24 6.83 8.36
CA ALA A 17 -8.89 6.28 8.40
C ALA A 17 -8.53 5.59 7.08
N TRP A 18 -7.24 5.61 6.76
CA TRP A 18 -6.66 4.92 5.63
C TRP A 18 -6.09 3.57 6.06
N LEU A 19 -6.31 2.55 5.25
CA LEU A 19 -5.92 1.18 5.51
C LEU A 19 -5.15 0.64 4.31
N ILE A 20 -3.92 0.19 4.52
CA ILE A 20 -3.15 -0.55 3.51
C ILE A 20 -3.30 -2.04 3.80
N ARG A 21 -3.75 -2.81 2.81
CA ARG A 21 -3.92 -4.27 2.89
C ARG A 21 -3.04 -4.97 1.87
N ASP A 22 -2.51 -6.14 2.25
CA ASP A 22 -1.93 -7.09 1.31
C ASP A 22 -3.06 -7.88 0.64
N ASN A 23 -3.12 -7.83 -0.68
CA ASN A 23 -4.14 -8.53 -1.46
C ASN A 23 -3.83 -10.04 -1.59
N LYS A 24 -2.62 -10.49 -1.20
CA LYS A 24 -2.22 -11.90 -1.23
C LYS A 24 -3.01 -12.74 -0.21
N ASP A 25 -3.20 -12.21 0.99
CA ASP A 25 -3.78 -12.91 2.14
C ASP A 25 -4.87 -12.10 2.88
N GLY A 26 -5.11 -10.84 2.45
CA GLY A 26 -6.09 -9.95 3.07
C GLY A 26 -5.58 -9.25 4.34
N SER A 27 -4.31 -9.47 4.73
CA SER A 27 -3.71 -8.95 5.94
C SER A 27 -3.66 -7.42 5.94
N VAL A 28 -3.88 -6.82 7.11
CA VAL A 28 -3.68 -5.39 7.32
C VAL A 28 -2.20 -5.12 7.56
N VAL A 29 -1.61 -4.26 6.72
CA VAL A 29 -0.19 -3.89 6.79
C VAL A 29 0.00 -2.59 7.54
N CYS A 30 -0.88 -1.62 7.30
CA CYS A 30 -0.78 -0.30 7.92
C CYS A 30 -2.17 0.31 8.13
N PHE A 31 -2.35 0.97 9.27
CA PHE A 31 -3.54 1.73 9.61
C PHE A 31 -3.14 3.16 9.94
N VAL A 32 -3.68 4.13 9.20
CA VAL A 32 -3.41 5.56 9.39
C VAL A 32 -4.70 6.26 9.79
N HIS A 33 -4.77 6.67 11.05
CA HIS A 33 -5.85 7.51 11.55
C HIS A 33 -5.65 8.97 11.12
N LYS A 34 -6.74 9.67 10.79
CA LYS A 34 -6.69 11.12 10.65
C LYS A 34 -6.37 11.76 12.01
N GLY A 35 -5.38 12.64 12.03
CA GLY A 35 -5.16 13.56 13.17
C GLY A 35 -5.94 14.87 12.96
N CYS A 36 -5.65 15.90 13.75
CA CYS A 36 -6.28 17.22 13.64
C CYS A 36 -5.88 18.02 12.38
N ARG A 37 -4.96 17.51 11.55
CA ARG A 37 -4.44 18.21 10.35
C ARG A 37 -5.28 17.91 9.11
N ALA A 38 -5.21 18.81 8.13
CA ALA A 38 -5.93 18.69 6.87
C ALA A 38 -5.62 17.36 6.14
N PRO A 39 -6.64 16.66 5.60
CA PRO A 39 -6.51 15.29 5.07
C PRO A 39 -5.58 15.18 3.86
N LYS A 40 -5.33 16.28 3.14
CA LYS A 40 -4.45 16.30 1.96
C LYS A 40 -3.03 15.82 2.25
N LYS A 41 -2.44 16.23 3.39
CA LYS A 41 -1.07 15.83 3.75
C LYS A 41 -0.99 14.35 4.13
N THR A 42 -1.98 13.87 4.87
CA THR A 42 -2.07 12.45 5.25
C THR A 42 -2.28 11.58 4.01
N GLN A 43 -3.14 12.00 3.08
CA GLN A 43 -3.34 11.28 1.82
C GLN A 43 -2.06 11.20 0.98
N ALA A 44 -1.31 12.30 0.86
CA ALA A 44 -0.03 12.29 0.15
C ALA A 44 0.98 11.31 0.77
N MET A 45 1.08 11.31 2.10
CA MET A 45 1.93 10.37 2.83
C MET A 45 1.51 8.91 2.60
N VAL A 46 0.21 8.62 2.68
CA VAL A 46 -0.32 7.27 2.47
C VAL A 46 -0.04 6.76 1.05
N ASN A 47 -0.12 7.64 0.04
CA ASN A 47 0.24 7.28 -1.33
C ASN A 47 1.74 6.93 -1.45
N VAL A 48 2.63 7.73 -0.84
CA VAL A 48 4.08 7.44 -0.82
C VAL A 48 4.36 6.08 -0.17
N MET A 49 3.69 5.75 0.93
CA MET A 49 3.82 4.44 1.60
C MET A 49 3.34 3.30 0.69
N LEU A 50 2.20 3.47 0.04
CA LEU A 50 1.63 2.46 -0.87
C LEU A 50 2.57 2.17 -2.05
N ASP A 51 3.13 3.22 -2.65
CA ASP A 51 4.05 3.11 -3.77
C ASP A 51 5.36 2.44 -3.36
N ALA A 52 5.92 2.83 -2.21
CA ALA A 52 7.14 2.22 -1.67
C ALA A 52 6.96 0.72 -1.38
N LEU A 53 5.82 0.32 -0.80
CA LEU A 53 5.51 -1.08 -0.52
C LEU A 53 5.39 -1.90 -1.81
N ASN A 54 4.67 -1.39 -2.80
CA ASN A 54 4.52 -2.07 -4.08
C ASN A 54 5.86 -2.16 -4.83
N ALA A 55 6.69 -1.11 -4.81
CA ALA A 55 8.02 -1.11 -5.41
C ALA A 55 8.96 -2.13 -4.75
N ALA A 56 8.95 -2.24 -3.41
CA ALA A 56 9.76 -3.21 -2.68
C ALA A 56 9.44 -4.66 -3.10
N VAL A 57 8.15 -4.98 -3.33
CA VAL A 57 7.74 -6.31 -3.80
C VAL A 57 8.21 -6.58 -5.23
N GLN A 58 8.16 -5.58 -6.12
CA GLN A 58 8.68 -5.76 -7.47
C GLN A 58 10.19 -6.02 -7.46
N LEU A 59 10.94 -5.27 -6.64
CA LEU A 59 12.39 -5.49 -6.49
C LEU A 59 12.73 -6.88 -5.96
N GLN A 60 11.95 -7.41 -5.01
CA GLN A 60 12.13 -8.79 -4.52
C GLN A 60 11.92 -9.81 -5.64
N ARG A 61 10.85 -9.68 -6.43
CA ARG A 61 10.57 -10.58 -7.57
C ARG A 61 11.69 -10.55 -8.62
N THR A 62 12.23 -9.37 -8.93
CA THR A 62 13.34 -9.27 -9.89
C THR A 62 14.61 -9.95 -9.36
N LYS A 63 14.90 -9.84 -8.06
CA LYS A 63 16.06 -10.52 -7.45
C LYS A 63 15.91 -12.04 -7.44
N GLU A 64 14.73 -12.56 -7.10
CA GLU A 64 14.43 -14.00 -7.15
C GLU A 64 14.58 -14.55 -8.58
N ASN A 65 14.06 -13.84 -9.58
CA ASN A 65 14.14 -14.27 -10.97
C ASN A 65 15.55 -14.16 -11.59
N ALA A 66 16.44 -13.32 -11.03
CA ALA A 66 17.82 -13.15 -11.50
C ALA A 66 18.81 -14.13 -10.85
N GLN A 67 18.38 -14.90 -9.84
CA GLN A 67 19.18 -15.94 -9.17
C GLN A 67 18.94 -17.35 -9.73
N CYS A 68 18.15 -17.48 -10.80
CA CYS A 68 17.91 -18.73 -11.53
C CYS A 68 18.70 -18.79 -12.83
#